data_AF-A0A9P8YLP7-F1
#
_entry.id   AF-A0A9P8YLP7-F1
#
_cell.length_a   1.000
_cell.length_b   1.000
_cell.length_c   1.000
_cell.angle_alpha   90.00
_cell.angle_beta   90.00
_cell.angle_gamma   90.00
#
_symmetry.space_group_name_H-M   'P 1'
#
loop_
_entity.id
_entity.type
_entity.pdbx_description
1 polymer ?
#
loop_
_entity_poly.entity_id
_entity_poly.type
_entity_poly.pdbx_seq_one_letter_code
_entity_poly.pdbx_strand_id
1 'polypeptide(L)'
;MMMESTLVNHRIVLEDEFDALSIEVDAPAEDKVEKDQKYPAKWHARKVAEQLGVDYGIVFLPGQVELSYEDADMGPPFRQRRYFYYITGANFPGCAVTYDLSADKLTLWIPYTPPATILYFGNSPTPEQCLTKYDVHDVKYISELPKYLASRLASVRSLYVLHATQLPKFDGFEQVKPRIEIDTTSLQPAMDRARVIKTEYEVAAIRKANAISSRAHKRIAEAISGYTNECQVEAAFLASCTAENSHAQSYGIIAGSGVNASTLHYDANNEPLAGRQTIVVDAGAEWECYTSDITRTLPLGREGKFTTDAAAIYSIVKSMQEECIERVKPGVVYRDLQLHATLVAVKGLLALGILRGGTAAEIFKNGTAAAFFPHGLGHHVGLDVHDVLSRDLLRPAGENLWGKRRPVGPQTLRAMIKQASMNYHDDSDDNSTTAGGAGTRAASRLSPSPSPSSKAPSSRTPEEDDDAGIPLGVLRPNMIVTIEPGIYFCRPYIDGYFLSKEEHRKYIDVDVLNKYAPVGGVRIEDCILVTKDGYENLSTAPKY
;
A
#
# COMPACT_ATOMS: atom_id res chain seq x y z
N MET A 1 -44.60 -7.96 14.46
CA MET A 1 -43.34 -8.43 15.08
C MET A 1 -43.29 -9.95 14.88
N MET A 2 -42.78 -10.37 13.73
CA MET A 2 -42.50 -11.78 13.43
C MET A 2 -40.97 -11.91 13.53
N MET A 3 -40.49 -12.60 14.55
CA MET A 3 -39.07 -12.97 14.63
C MET A 3 -38.85 -14.11 13.64
N GLU A 4 -38.01 -13.89 12.63
CA GLU A 4 -37.47 -15.00 11.84
C GLU A 4 -36.51 -15.79 12.73
N SER A 5 -36.84 -17.06 12.96
CA SER A 5 -36.00 -18.01 13.68
C SER A 5 -34.89 -18.50 12.77
N THR A 6 -33.64 -18.13 13.06
CA THR A 6 -32.47 -18.78 12.45
C THR A 6 -32.32 -20.17 13.04
N LEU A 7 -32.45 -21.22 12.21
CA LEU A 7 -32.14 -22.59 12.62
C LEU A 7 -30.62 -22.71 12.77
N VAL A 8 -30.15 -22.95 14.00
CA VAL A 8 -28.74 -23.20 14.30
C VAL A 8 -28.58 -24.65 14.74
N ASN A 9 -27.71 -25.39 14.06
CA ASN A 9 -27.33 -26.74 14.47
C ASN A 9 -26.58 -26.64 15.81
N HIS A 10 -27.09 -27.35 16.80
CA HIS A 10 -26.49 -27.42 18.13
C HIS A 10 -26.58 -28.85 18.64
N ARG A 11 -25.67 -29.21 19.53
CA ARG A 11 -25.73 -30.46 20.29
C ARG A 11 -25.66 -30.17 21.78
N ILE A 12 -26.45 -30.93 22.54
CA ILE A 12 -26.43 -30.89 24.00
C ILE A 12 -25.38 -31.89 24.47
N VAL A 13 -24.43 -31.43 25.27
CA VAL A 13 -23.41 -32.27 25.89
C VAL A 13 -23.66 -32.30 27.39
N LEU A 14 -23.68 -33.50 27.95
CA LEU A 14 -23.73 -33.72 29.40
C LEU A 14 -22.29 -33.76 29.91
N GLU A 15 -21.94 -32.84 30.80
CA GLU A 15 -20.64 -32.85 31.47
C GLU A 15 -20.78 -33.54 32.82
N ASP A 16 -20.37 -34.81 32.85
CA ASP A 16 -20.46 -35.70 34.02
C ASP A 16 -19.65 -35.19 35.24
N GLU A 17 -18.74 -34.24 35.05
CA GLU A 17 -17.85 -33.72 36.10
C GLU A 17 -18.44 -32.52 36.87
N PHE A 18 -19.50 -31.87 36.35
CA PHE A 18 -20.04 -30.62 36.95
C PHE A 18 -21.58 -30.55 37.05
N ASP A 19 -22.32 -31.63 36.79
CA ASP A 19 -23.80 -31.62 36.73
C ASP A 19 -24.34 -30.44 35.87
N ALA A 20 -23.63 -30.13 34.78
CA ALA A 20 -23.92 -28.99 33.91
C ALA A 20 -24.34 -29.43 32.51
N LEU A 21 -25.19 -28.63 31.87
CA LEU A 21 -25.67 -28.83 30.50
C LEU A 21 -24.99 -27.80 29.60
N SER A 22 -24.09 -28.22 28.71
CA SER A 22 -23.44 -27.33 27.74
C SER A 22 -24.11 -27.44 26.36
N ILE A 23 -24.33 -26.29 25.72
CA ILE A 23 -24.86 -26.19 24.35
C ILE A 23 -23.69 -25.81 23.45
N GLU A 24 -23.25 -26.76 22.63
CA GLU A 24 -22.27 -26.48 21.58
C GLU A 24 -23.00 -26.09 20.30
N VAL A 25 -22.58 -24.97 19.71
CA VAL A 25 -23.17 -24.39 18.50
C VAL A 25 -22.17 -24.55 17.36
N ASP A 26 -22.59 -25.13 16.24
CA ASP A 26 -21.74 -25.24 15.05
C ASP A 26 -21.51 -23.83 14.46
N ALA A 27 -20.25 -23.39 14.45
CA ALA A 27 -19.89 -22.11 13.83
C ALA A 27 -20.18 -22.14 12.31
N PRO A 28 -20.65 -21.03 11.70
CA PRO A 28 -20.73 -20.92 10.25
C PRO A 28 -19.35 -21.17 9.66
N ALA A 29 -19.28 -21.87 8.52
CA ALA A 29 -18.04 -22.28 7.87
C ALA A 29 -17.02 -21.13 7.84
N GLU A 30 -16.09 -21.15 8.78
CA GLU A 30 -14.93 -20.27 8.76
C GLU A 30 -14.13 -20.62 7.51
N ASP A 31 -13.73 -19.60 6.75
CA ASP A 31 -12.65 -19.73 5.79
C ASP A 31 -11.52 -20.48 6.51
N LYS A 32 -11.18 -21.67 6.01
CA LYS A 32 -10.07 -22.48 6.53
C LYS A 32 -8.78 -21.71 6.33
N VAL A 33 -8.48 -20.78 7.22
CA VAL A 33 -7.11 -20.34 7.45
C VAL A 33 -6.43 -21.56 8.06
N GLU A 34 -5.57 -22.21 7.28
CA GLU A 34 -4.76 -23.32 7.76
C GLU A 34 -4.04 -22.88 9.04
N LYS A 35 -4.51 -23.34 10.19
CA LYS A 35 -3.97 -23.01 11.53
C LYS A 35 -2.49 -23.43 11.71
N ASP A 36 -1.90 -24.07 10.70
CA ASP A 36 -0.57 -24.68 10.73
C ASP A 36 0.46 -24.01 9.79
N GLN A 37 0.11 -22.94 9.08
CA GLN A 37 1.09 -22.29 8.18
C GLN A 37 1.99 -21.31 8.94
N LYS A 38 3.29 -21.65 9.04
CA LYS A 38 4.33 -20.73 9.55
C LYS A 38 4.47 -19.50 8.65
N TYR A 39 4.91 -18.38 9.22
CA TYR A 39 5.32 -17.23 8.42
C TYR A 39 6.45 -17.65 7.45
N PRO A 40 6.36 -17.41 6.14
CA PRO A 40 7.27 -17.95 5.13
C PRO A 40 8.59 -17.17 5.03
N ALA A 41 9.30 -17.01 6.15
CA ALA A 41 10.48 -16.16 6.28
C ALA A 41 11.62 -16.54 5.32
N LYS A 42 11.96 -17.83 5.21
CA LYS A 42 12.97 -18.33 4.25
C LYS A 42 12.63 -17.97 2.80
N TRP A 43 11.37 -18.10 2.41
CA TRP A 43 10.95 -17.79 1.04
C TRP A 43 11.12 -16.29 0.77
N HIS A 44 10.70 -15.44 1.70
CA HIS A 44 10.92 -13.98 1.59
C HIS A 44 12.40 -13.63 1.52
N ALA A 45 13.25 -14.24 2.34
CA ALA A 45 14.69 -14.01 2.33
C ALA A 45 15.31 -14.39 0.97
N ARG A 46 14.96 -15.56 0.42
CA ARG A 46 15.43 -16.00 -0.91
C ARG A 46 14.95 -15.09 -2.03
N LYS A 47 13.70 -14.63 -1.97
CA LYS A 47 13.19 -13.64 -2.93
C LYS A 47 13.94 -12.32 -2.88
N VAL A 48 14.30 -11.85 -1.67
CA VAL A 48 15.14 -10.65 -1.52
C VAL A 48 16.53 -10.89 -2.13
N ALA A 49 17.15 -12.05 -1.90
CA ALA A 49 18.44 -12.39 -2.50
C ALA A 49 18.38 -12.44 -4.04
N GLU A 50 17.33 -13.04 -4.59
CA GLU A 50 17.07 -13.05 -6.04
C GLU A 50 16.97 -11.62 -6.60
N GLN A 51 16.20 -10.75 -5.93
CA GLN A 51 16.06 -9.35 -6.34
C GLN A 51 17.34 -8.53 -6.15
N LEU A 52 18.21 -8.92 -5.21
CA LEU A 52 19.50 -8.28 -4.97
C LEU A 52 20.53 -8.69 -6.03
N GLY A 53 20.33 -9.84 -6.69
CA GLY A 53 21.21 -10.32 -7.77
C GLY A 53 22.56 -10.85 -7.26
N VAL A 54 22.62 -11.29 -5.99
CA VAL A 54 23.86 -11.77 -5.35
C VAL A 54 23.60 -13.05 -4.56
N ASP A 55 24.59 -13.94 -4.52
CA ASP A 55 24.58 -15.22 -3.79
C ASP A 55 25.64 -15.27 -2.66
N TYR A 56 26.32 -14.15 -2.42
CA TYR A 56 27.43 -14.03 -1.49
C TYR A 56 27.26 -12.81 -0.59
N GLY A 57 27.60 -12.95 0.69
CA GLY A 57 27.48 -11.88 1.67
C GLY A 57 26.55 -12.20 2.84
N ILE A 58 26.48 -11.27 3.80
CA ILE A 58 25.52 -11.30 4.89
C ILE A 58 24.52 -10.16 4.70
N VAL A 59 23.22 -10.44 4.65
CA VAL A 59 22.18 -9.42 4.87
C VAL A 59 21.97 -9.27 6.37
N PHE A 60 22.01 -8.04 6.88
CA PHE A 60 21.70 -7.72 8.27
C PHE A 60 20.59 -6.68 8.36
N LEU A 61 19.54 -6.99 9.13
CA LEU A 61 18.48 -6.04 9.46
C LEU A 61 18.26 -6.04 10.98
N PRO A 62 18.39 -4.88 11.65
CA PRO A 62 17.93 -4.73 13.01
C PRO A 62 16.40 -4.59 13.04
N GLY A 63 15.76 -5.29 13.97
CA GLY A 63 14.39 -5.02 14.36
C GLY A 63 14.28 -3.72 15.15
N GLN A 64 13.06 -3.34 15.49
CA GLN A 64 12.78 -2.15 16.28
C GLN A 64 13.03 -2.42 17.78
N VAL A 65 13.49 -1.40 18.49
CA VAL A 65 13.61 -1.40 19.95
C VAL A 65 12.38 -0.74 20.58
N GLU A 66 12.10 -1.07 21.84
CA GLU A 66 11.11 -0.33 22.61
C GLU A 66 11.57 1.13 22.78
N LEU A 67 10.63 2.07 22.68
CA LEU A 67 10.87 3.50 22.79
C LEU A 67 10.11 4.03 24.00
N SER A 68 10.68 5.02 24.67
CA SER A 68 10.00 5.77 25.74
C SER A 68 9.73 7.20 25.26
N TYR A 69 8.66 7.81 25.79
CA TYR A 69 8.50 9.25 25.67
C TYR A 69 9.59 9.98 26.45
N GLU A 70 9.87 11.22 26.06
CA GLU A 70 10.84 12.07 26.75
C GLU A 70 10.50 12.16 28.25
N ASP A 71 11.47 11.84 29.10
CA ASP A 71 11.37 11.86 30.57
C ASP A 71 10.23 11.00 31.16
N ALA A 72 9.78 9.95 30.47
CA ALA A 72 8.74 9.03 30.94
C ALA A 72 9.16 7.54 30.86
N ASP A 73 8.49 6.70 31.64
CA ASP A 73 8.64 5.24 31.63
C ASP A 73 7.68 4.54 30.64
N MET A 74 6.76 5.29 30.03
CA MET A 74 5.85 4.81 29.00
C MET A 74 6.31 5.23 27.61
N GLY A 75 5.90 4.44 26.61
CA GLY A 75 6.23 4.63 25.21
C GLY A 75 5.01 4.67 24.29
N PRO A 76 5.20 5.07 23.03
CA PRO A 76 4.19 4.83 22.01
C PRO A 76 3.98 3.32 21.80
N PRO A 77 2.81 2.89 21.28
CA PRO A 77 2.60 1.50 20.91
C PRO A 77 3.72 0.98 20.01
N PHE A 78 4.23 -0.23 20.30
CA PHE A 78 5.31 -0.83 19.53
C PHE A 78 4.89 -1.05 18.08
N ARG A 79 5.74 -0.61 17.14
CA ARG A 79 5.59 -0.86 15.70
C ARG A 79 6.90 -1.37 15.12
N GLN A 80 6.89 -2.59 14.60
CA GLN A 80 8.05 -3.22 13.99
C GLN A 80 8.44 -2.57 12.65
N ARG A 81 9.74 -2.59 12.33
CA ARG A 81 10.27 -2.21 11.01
C ARG A 81 9.77 -3.16 9.93
N ARG A 82 9.15 -2.64 8.87
CA ARG A 82 8.52 -3.49 7.83
C ARG A 82 9.49 -4.35 7.03
N TYR A 83 10.69 -3.87 6.73
CA TYR A 83 11.71 -4.69 6.06
C TYR A 83 12.20 -5.84 6.93
N PHE A 84 12.39 -5.60 8.23
CA PHE A 84 12.73 -6.66 9.18
C PHE A 84 11.60 -7.68 9.31
N TYR A 85 10.36 -7.20 9.47
CA TYR A 85 9.18 -8.06 9.56
C TYR A 85 9.03 -8.91 8.29
N TYR A 86 9.21 -8.33 7.10
CA TYR A 86 9.06 -9.03 5.82
C TYR A 86 9.90 -10.32 5.70
N ILE A 87 11.11 -10.35 6.25
CA ILE A 87 11.97 -11.54 6.16
C ILE A 87 11.99 -12.39 7.43
N THR A 88 11.14 -12.10 8.42
CA THR A 88 11.15 -12.82 9.71
C THR A 88 9.77 -13.18 10.24
N GLY A 89 8.75 -12.36 10.02
CA GLY A 89 7.45 -12.42 10.68
C GLY A 89 7.48 -11.98 12.17
N ALA A 90 8.65 -11.67 12.72
CA ALA A 90 8.81 -11.40 14.15
C ALA A 90 8.35 -9.98 14.52
N ASN A 91 7.30 -9.89 15.36
CA ASN A 91 6.69 -8.62 15.78
C ASN A 91 6.83 -8.38 17.29
N PHE A 92 8.06 -8.28 17.78
CA PHE A 92 8.39 -7.93 19.18
C PHE A 92 9.73 -7.18 19.22
N PRO A 93 10.01 -6.37 20.25
CA PRO A 93 11.16 -5.47 20.26
C PRO A 93 12.49 -6.20 20.45
N GLY A 94 13.59 -5.52 20.13
CA GLY A 94 14.95 -5.91 20.49
C GLY A 94 15.51 -7.11 19.73
N CYS A 95 14.90 -7.48 18.61
CA CYS A 95 15.36 -8.55 17.74
C CYS A 95 16.22 -8.03 16.57
N ALA A 96 16.94 -8.94 15.90
CA ALA A 96 17.67 -8.69 14.67
C ALA A 96 17.69 -9.95 13.80
N VAL A 97 18.07 -9.83 12.53
CA VAL A 97 18.14 -10.98 11.61
C VAL A 97 19.41 -10.90 10.78
N THR A 98 20.02 -12.06 10.55
CA THR A 98 21.09 -12.23 9.57
C THR A 98 20.69 -13.28 8.57
N TYR A 99 20.89 -13.00 7.28
CA TYR A 99 20.79 -14.01 6.23
C TYR A 99 22.18 -14.18 5.60
N ASP A 100 22.80 -15.34 5.84
CA ASP A 100 24.04 -15.75 5.19
C ASP A 100 23.69 -16.31 3.81
N LEU A 101 23.94 -15.51 2.77
CA LEU A 101 23.52 -15.79 1.40
C LEU A 101 24.21 -17.07 0.88
N SER A 102 25.52 -17.20 1.13
CA SER A 102 26.31 -18.34 0.66
C SER A 102 25.90 -19.64 1.33
N ALA A 103 25.52 -19.59 2.61
CA ALA A 103 25.06 -20.75 3.35
C ALA A 103 23.55 -21.00 3.22
N ASP A 104 22.81 -20.12 2.53
CA ASP A 104 21.34 -20.04 2.58
C ASP A 104 20.81 -20.15 4.02
N LYS A 105 21.41 -19.43 4.97
CA LYS A 105 21.10 -19.57 6.40
C LYS A 105 20.52 -18.28 6.99
N LEU A 106 19.20 -18.30 7.19
CA LEU A 106 18.42 -17.25 7.86
C LEU A 106 18.32 -17.49 9.37
N THR A 107 18.94 -16.61 10.17
CA THR A 107 18.96 -16.71 11.64
C THR A 107 18.26 -15.50 12.26
N LEU A 108 17.24 -15.76 13.09
CA LEU A 108 16.57 -14.75 13.91
C LEU A 108 17.28 -14.63 15.27
N TRP A 109 17.60 -13.41 15.66
CA TRP A 109 18.27 -13.08 16.92
C TRP A 109 17.26 -12.41 17.84
N ILE A 110 16.97 -13.01 19.00
CA ILE A 110 15.92 -12.57 19.93
C ILE A 110 16.52 -12.11 21.27
N PRO A 111 15.85 -11.20 22.01
CA PRO A 111 16.27 -10.86 23.36
C PRO A 111 16.08 -12.05 24.31
N TYR A 112 16.89 -12.09 25.37
CA TYR A 112 16.67 -12.98 26.51
C TYR A 112 15.98 -12.19 27.62
N THR A 113 14.89 -12.72 28.18
CA THR A 113 14.21 -12.11 29.33
C THR A 113 14.68 -12.79 30.62
N PRO A 114 15.41 -12.08 31.52
CA PRO A 114 15.82 -12.66 32.79
C PRO A 114 14.60 -13.01 33.67
N PRO A 115 14.61 -14.16 34.39
CA PRO A 115 13.46 -14.60 35.19
C PRO A 115 12.91 -13.55 36.17
N ALA A 116 13.78 -12.75 36.79
CA ALA A 116 13.39 -11.70 37.72
C ALA A 116 12.54 -10.59 37.09
N THR A 117 12.61 -10.41 35.76
CA THR A 117 11.86 -9.36 35.04
C THR A 117 10.53 -9.86 34.45
N ILE A 118 10.34 -11.18 34.37
CA ILE A 118 9.13 -11.80 33.79
C ILE A 118 7.87 -11.39 34.53
N LEU A 119 7.95 -11.22 35.87
CA LEU A 119 6.84 -10.75 36.71
C LEU A 119 6.27 -9.39 36.25
N TYR A 120 7.12 -8.53 35.69
CA TYR A 120 6.76 -7.16 35.35
C TYR A 120 6.34 -6.99 33.88
N PHE A 121 7.06 -7.64 32.96
CA PHE A 121 6.92 -7.37 31.52
C PHE A 121 6.43 -8.58 30.72
N GLY A 122 6.18 -9.70 31.40
CA GLY A 122 5.95 -10.98 30.74
C GLY A 122 7.24 -11.55 30.14
N ASN A 123 7.10 -12.58 29.31
CA ASN A 123 8.22 -13.27 28.70
C ASN A 123 8.32 -12.92 27.21
N SER A 124 9.54 -12.71 26.71
CA SER A 124 9.77 -12.72 25.26
C SER A 124 9.61 -14.16 24.73
N PRO A 125 9.22 -14.34 23.45
CA PRO A 125 9.12 -15.68 22.86
C PRO A 125 10.45 -16.44 22.97
N THR A 126 10.40 -17.74 23.31
CA THR A 126 11.60 -18.59 23.34
C THR A 126 12.06 -18.98 21.93
N PRO A 127 13.31 -19.45 21.74
CA PRO A 127 13.76 -19.98 20.45
C PRO A 127 12.81 -21.04 19.85
N GLU A 128 12.29 -21.95 20.67
CA GLU A 128 11.38 -23.02 20.26
C GLU A 128 10.01 -22.46 19.80
N GLN A 129 9.49 -21.46 20.52
CA GLN A 129 8.26 -20.78 20.13
C GLN A 129 8.43 -20.03 18.80
N CYS A 130 9.56 -19.33 18.62
CA CYS A 130 9.89 -18.67 17.36
C CYS A 130 10.04 -19.67 16.20
N LEU A 131 10.73 -20.79 16.41
CA LEU A 131 10.87 -21.86 15.39
C LEU A 131 9.54 -22.51 15.02
N THR A 132 8.57 -22.50 15.94
CA THR A 132 7.21 -22.97 15.68
C THR A 132 6.43 -21.98 14.81
N LYS A 133 6.58 -20.68 15.03
CA LYS A 133 5.81 -19.63 14.32
C LYS A 133 6.43 -19.16 13.00
N TYR A 134 7.75 -19.09 12.92
CA TYR A 134 8.48 -18.47 11.82
C TYR A 134 9.34 -19.51 11.10
N ASP A 135 9.23 -19.61 9.78
CA ASP A 135 10.07 -20.51 8.97
C ASP A 135 11.48 -19.94 8.78
N VAL A 136 12.26 -19.91 9.85
CA VAL A 136 13.68 -19.55 9.87
C VAL A 136 14.55 -20.81 10.04
N HIS A 137 15.85 -20.71 9.77
CA HIS A 137 16.75 -21.87 9.95
C HIS A 137 17.17 -22.05 11.40
N ASP A 138 17.29 -20.96 12.14
CA ASP A 138 17.87 -20.94 13.47
C ASP A 138 17.31 -19.72 14.24
N VAL A 139 17.15 -19.88 15.55
CA VAL A 139 16.78 -18.80 16.45
C VAL A 139 17.78 -18.79 17.61
N LYS A 140 18.44 -17.66 17.83
CA LYS A 140 19.48 -17.51 18.84
C LYS A 140 19.27 -16.27 19.67
N TYR A 141 19.92 -16.21 20.83
CA TYR A 141 19.91 -15.00 21.63
C TYR A 141 20.80 -13.92 21.01
N ILE A 142 20.33 -12.67 21.06
CA ILE A 142 21.01 -11.52 20.46
C ILE A 142 22.37 -11.23 21.10
N SER A 143 22.62 -11.72 22.32
CA SER A 143 23.93 -11.68 22.97
C SER A 143 25.02 -12.45 22.21
N GLU A 144 24.67 -13.43 21.38
CA GLU A 144 25.61 -14.19 20.56
C GLU A 144 25.89 -13.53 19.19
N LEU A 145 25.05 -12.59 18.76
CA LEU A 145 25.15 -11.92 17.46
C LEU A 145 26.51 -11.25 17.21
N PRO A 146 27.11 -10.51 18.17
CA PRO A 146 28.44 -9.89 17.97
C PRO A 146 29.52 -10.90 17.59
N LYS A 147 29.57 -12.03 18.32
CA LYS A 147 30.53 -13.11 18.08
C LYS A 147 30.30 -13.76 16.72
N TYR A 148 29.04 -13.99 16.35
CA TYR A 148 28.68 -14.54 15.05
C TYR A 148 29.12 -13.61 13.91
N LEU A 149 28.76 -12.33 13.96
CA LEU A 149 29.11 -11.37 12.91
C LEU A 149 30.62 -11.19 12.79
N ALA A 150 31.35 -11.03 13.90
CA ALA A 150 32.81 -10.90 13.88
C ALA A 150 33.48 -12.13 13.23
N SER A 151 32.99 -13.33 13.53
CA SER A 151 33.51 -14.58 12.95
C SER A 151 33.16 -14.73 11.47
N ARG A 152 31.88 -14.59 11.10
CA ARG A 152 31.43 -14.80 9.71
C ARG A 152 31.95 -13.73 8.77
N LEU A 153 31.93 -12.46 9.18
CA LEU A 153 32.41 -11.36 8.34
C LEU A 153 33.93 -11.39 8.11
N ALA A 154 34.71 -12.06 8.97
CA ALA A 154 36.13 -12.31 8.69
C ALA A 154 36.35 -13.20 7.44
N SER A 155 35.36 -14.05 7.12
CA SER A 155 35.38 -14.96 5.96
C SER A 155 34.59 -14.45 4.76
N VAL A 156 33.36 -13.98 4.98
CA VAL A 156 32.41 -13.59 3.92
C VAL A 156 32.64 -12.16 3.44
N ARG A 157 33.25 -11.28 4.24
CA ARG A 157 33.70 -9.91 3.86
C ARG A 157 32.72 -8.96 3.15
N SER A 158 31.48 -9.34 2.87
CA SER A 158 30.44 -8.48 2.29
C SER A 158 29.24 -8.42 3.22
N LEU A 159 28.76 -7.21 3.50
CA LEU A 159 27.65 -6.93 4.40
C LEU A 159 26.64 -6.00 3.70
N TYR A 160 25.42 -6.48 3.54
CA TYR A 160 24.30 -5.70 3.02
C TYR A 160 23.44 -5.22 4.18
N VAL A 161 23.23 -3.91 4.27
CA VAL A 161 22.34 -3.29 5.25
C VAL A 161 21.40 -2.32 4.55
N LEU A 162 20.24 -2.09 5.15
CA LEU A 162 19.23 -1.23 4.53
C LEU A 162 19.71 0.23 4.44
N HIS A 163 20.31 0.74 5.53
CA HIS A 163 20.82 2.10 5.65
C HIS A 163 22.07 2.13 6.53
N ALA A 164 22.97 3.11 6.32
CA ALA A 164 24.16 3.30 7.13
C ALA A 164 23.86 3.47 8.64
N THR A 165 22.72 4.06 8.99
CA THR A 165 22.27 4.22 10.39
C THR A 165 21.85 2.90 11.05
N GLN A 166 21.69 1.84 10.26
CA GLN A 166 21.28 0.50 10.68
C GLN A 166 22.44 -0.50 10.69
N LEU A 167 23.69 -0.02 10.58
CA LEU A 167 24.86 -0.86 10.78
C LEU A 167 24.83 -1.55 12.14
N PRO A 168 25.39 -2.78 12.27
CA PRO A 168 25.52 -3.45 13.55
C PRO A 168 26.20 -2.56 14.59
N LYS A 169 25.64 -2.50 15.79
CA LYS A 169 26.17 -1.72 16.92
C LYS A 169 26.61 -2.67 18.02
N PHE A 170 27.85 -3.16 17.94
CA PHE A 170 28.44 -4.01 18.97
C PHE A 170 29.94 -3.76 19.11
N ASP A 171 30.47 -4.06 20.29
CA ASP A 171 31.90 -3.95 20.59
C ASP A 171 32.72 -4.85 19.67
N GLY A 172 33.63 -4.26 18.88
CA GLY A 172 34.41 -5.00 17.89
C GLY A 172 34.02 -4.71 16.44
N PHE A 173 32.86 -4.10 16.17
CA PHE A 173 32.41 -3.86 14.79
C PHE A 173 33.31 -2.86 14.05
N GLU A 174 33.75 -1.78 14.70
CA GLU A 174 34.63 -0.78 14.07
C GLU A 174 36.02 -1.34 13.71
N GLN A 175 36.44 -2.46 14.32
CA GLN A 175 37.68 -3.17 13.97
C GLN A 175 37.48 -4.10 12.76
N VAL A 176 36.25 -4.60 12.55
CA VAL A 176 35.89 -5.48 11.41
C VAL A 176 35.56 -4.65 10.18
N LYS A 177 34.89 -3.51 10.35
CA LYS A 177 34.38 -2.62 9.30
C LYS A 177 35.41 -2.24 8.22
N PRO A 178 36.69 -1.93 8.51
CA PRO A 178 37.68 -1.64 7.46
C PRO A 178 38.10 -2.85 6.61
N ARG A 179 37.72 -4.07 7.01
CA ARG A 179 38.11 -5.33 6.37
C ARG A 179 36.99 -5.95 5.54
N ILE A 180 35.84 -5.28 5.47
CA ILE A 180 34.64 -5.74 4.78
C ILE A 180 34.12 -4.68 3.83
N GLU A 181 33.48 -5.11 2.76
CA GLU A 181 32.66 -4.30 1.89
C GLU A 181 31.27 -4.16 2.52
N ILE A 182 30.79 -2.93 2.62
CA ILE A 182 29.47 -2.62 3.16
C ILE A 182 28.65 -1.94 2.07
N ASP A 183 27.59 -2.61 1.68
CA ASP A 183 26.58 -2.07 0.77
C ASP A 183 25.39 -1.55 1.59
N THR A 184 25.12 -0.25 1.45
CA THR A 184 23.99 0.44 2.09
C THR A 184 22.96 0.95 1.08
N THR A 185 23.07 0.56 -0.19
CA THR A 185 22.34 1.16 -1.33
C THR A 185 21.49 0.15 -2.09
N SER A 186 21.93 -1.10 -2.20
CA SER A 186 21.31 -2.09 -3.07
C SER A 186 20.18 -2.87 -2.39
N LEU A 187 20.25 -3.05 -1.06
CA LEU A 187 19.30 -3.88 -0.33
C LEU A 187 17.88 -3.30 -0.35
N GLN A 188 17.70 -1.99 -0.14
CA GLN A 188 16.36 -1.39 -0.12
C GLN A 188 15.62 -1.55 -1.45
N PRO A 189 16.20 -1.17 -2.62
CA PRO A 189 15.55 -1.40 -3.91
C PRO A 189 15.19 -2.87 -4.17
N ALA A 190 16.06 -3.81 -3.79
CA ALA A 190 15.79 -5.24 -3.92
C ALA A 190 14.59 -5.70 -3.06
N MET A 191 14.56 -5.28 -1.80
CA MET A 191 13.44 -5.58 -0.91
C MET A 191 12.13 -4.90 -1.35
N ASP A 192 12.21 -3.70 -1.92
CA ASP A 192 11.06 -2.99 -2.48
C ASP A 192 10.41 -3.78 -3.61
N ARG A 193 11.22 -4.24 -4.58
CA ARG A 193 10.74 -5.11 -5.67
C ARG A 193 10.18 -6.42 -5.14
N ALA A 194 10.81 -7.01 -4.12
CA ALA A 194 10.32 -8.24 -3.50
C ALA A 194 8.93 -8.06 -2.85
N ARG A 195 8.69 -6.94 -2.16
CA ARG A 195 7.42 -6.66 -1.47
C ARG A 195 6.25 -6.31 -2.40
N VAL A 196 6.53 -5.76 -3.58
CA VAL A 196 5.48 -5.35 -4.53
C VAL A 196 4.62 -6.52 -5.01
N ILE A 197 5.23 -7.68 -5.26
CA ILE A 197 4.54 -8.91 -5.70
C ILE A 197 4.25 -9.76 -4.47
N LYS A 198 2.99 -9.99 -4.13
CA LYS A 198 2.63 -10.69 -2.88
C LYS A 198 2.73 -12.22 -3.05
N THR A 199 3.11 -12.92 -1.99
CA THR A 199 2.90 -14.38 -1.87
C THR A 199 1.45 -14.70 -1.58
N GLU A 200 1.10 -15.98 -1.67
CA GLU A 200 -0.20 -16.48 -1.23
C GLU A 200 -0.45 -16.20 0.26
N TYR A 201 0.56 -16.33 1.11
CA TYR A 201 0.46 -15.98 2.54
C TYR A 201 0.15 -14.49 2.74
N GLU A 202 0.87 -13.61 2.03
CA GLU A 202 0.65 -12.16 2.09
C GLU A 202 -0.75 -11.78 1.59
N VAL A 203 -1.17 -12.36 0.46
CA VAL A 203 -2.52 -12.16 -0.08
C VAL A 203 -3.57 -12.60 0.94
N ALA A 204 -3.40 -13.75 1.60
CA ALA A 204 -4.32 -14.23 2.62
C ALA A 204 -4.40 -13.28 3.84
N ALA A 205 -3.27 -12.76 4.31
CA ALA A 205 -3.23 -11.80 5.42
C ALA A 205 -3.92 -10.47 5.05
N ILE A 206 -3.67 -9.94 3.84
CA ILE A 206 -4.32 -8.71 3.35
C ILE A 206 -5.82 -8.93 3.11
N ARG A 207 -6.22 -10.12 2.63
CA ARG A 207 -7.64 -10.51 2.51
C ARG A 207 -8.31 -10.55 3.89
N LYS A 208 -7.64 -11.08 4.92
CA LYS A 208 -8.15 -11.06 6.31
C LYS A 208 -8.32 -9.63 6.82
N ALA A 209 -7.34 -8.75 6.63
CA ALA A 209 -7.43 -7.33 6.98
C ALA A 209 -8.62 -6.66 6.28
N ASN A 210 -8.78 -6.87 4.97
CA ASN A 210 -9.91 -6.35 4.19
C ASN A 210 -11.26 -6.87 4.68
N ALA A 211 -11.36 -8.14 5.05
CA ALA A 211 -12.60 -8.72 5.55
C ALA A 211 -13.02 -8.09 6.89
N ILE A 212 -12.06 -7.86 7.81
CA ILE A 212 -12.30 -7.17 9.09
C ILE A 212 -12.76 -5.73 8.83
N SER A 213 -12.04 -4.98 8.00
CA SER A 213 -12.43 -3.61 7.63
C SER A 213 -13.79 -3.54 6.97
N SER A 214 -14.10 -4.49 6.09
CA SER A 214 -15.37 -4.53 5.38
C SER A 214 -16.55 -4.74 6.33
N ARG A 215 -16.39 -5.61 7.34
CA ARG A 215 -17.38 -5.78 8.41
C ARG A 215 -17.52 -4.54 9.28
N ALA A 216 -16.40 -3.87 9.61
CA ALA A 216 -16.43 -2.63 10.38
C ALA A 216 -17.16 -1.50 9.64
N HIS A 217 -16.87 -1.30 8.35
CA HIS A 217 -17.60 -0.36 7.48
C HIS A 217 -19.10 -0.66 7.41
N LYS A 218 -19.45 -1.95 7.24
CA LYS A 218 -20.86 -2.38 7.23
C LYS A 218 -21.58 -2.04 8.53
N ARG A 219 -20.97 -2.33 9.69
CA ARG A 219 -21.54 -2.00 11.02
C ARG A 219 -21.76 -0.51 11.20
N ILE A 220 -20.80 0.32 10.78
CA ILE A 220 -20.93 1.79 10.82
C ILE A 220 -22.14 2.21 10.01
N ALA A 221 -22.27 1.72 8.79
CA ALA A 221 -23.37 2.11 7.93
C ALA A 221 -24.75 1.65 8.42
N GLU A 222 -24.83 0.49 9.07
CA GLU A 222 -26.04 0.01 9.74
C GLU A 222 -26.43 0.88 10.96
N ALA A 223 -25.46 1.51 11.61
CA ALA A 223 -25.65 2.30 12.82
C ALA A 223 -25.63 3.83 12.60
N ILE A 224 -25.29 4.31 11.40
CA ILE A 224 -24.97 5.72 11.13
C ILE A 224 -26.09 6.69 11.52
N SER A 225 -27.35 6.28 11.40
CA SER A 225 -28.51 7.10 11.78
C SER A 225 -28.63 7.36 13.28
N GLY A 226 -27.95 6.55 14.11
CA GLY A 226 -27.87 6.72 15.56
C GLY A 226 -26.70 7.58 16.03
N TYR A 227 -25.79 7.96 15.13
CA TYR A 227 -24.63 8.79 15.47
C TYR A 227 -24.96 10.27 15.30
N THR A 228 -24.37 11.09 16.17
CA THR A 228 -24.52 12.54 16.21
C THR A 228 -23.20 13.27 15.97
N ASN A 229 -22.06 12.58 16.08
CA ASN A 229 -20.72 13.14 15.89
C ASN A 229 -19.79 12.16 15.14
N GLU A 230 -18.84 12.70 14.39
CA GLU A 230 -17.79 11.96 13.68
C GLU A 230 -16.99 11.01 14.60
N CYS A 231 -16.72 11.38 15.85
CA CYS A 231 -15.94 10.54 16.78
C CYS A 231 -16.61 9.19 17.10
N GLN A 232 -17.95 9.13 16.99
CA GLN A 232 -18.69 7.87 17.20
C GLN A 232 -18.46 6.89 16.04
N VAL A 233 -18.25 7.40 14.83
CA VAL A 233 -17.89 6.61 13.65
C VAL A 233 -16.51 6.02 13.81
N GLU A 234 -15.53 6.84 14.23
CA GLU A 234 -14.18 6.41 14.56
C GLU A 234 -14.20 5.31 15.65
N ALA A 235 -14.89 5.57 16.77
CA ALA A 235 -15.00 4.63 17.87
C ALA A 235 -15.64 3.29 17.43
N ALA A 236 -16.66 3.33 16.57
CA ALA A 236 -17.32 2.14 16.06
C ALA A 236 -16.41 1.29 15.15
N PHE A 237 -15.58 1.94 14.32
CA PHE A 237 -14.58 1.25 13.50
C PHE A 237 -13.54 0.55 14.39
N LEU A 238 -12.96 1.28 15.34
CA LEU A 238 -11.96 0.76 16.28
C LEU A 238 -12.51 -0.41 17.09
N ALA A 239 -13.70 -0.28 17.67
CA ALA A 239 -14.34 -1.34 18.44
C ALA A 239 -14.59 -2.59 17.59
N SER A 240 -15.01 -2.41 16.33
CA SER A 240 -15.26 -3.52 15.42
C SER A 240 -13.99 -4.30 15.08
N CYS A 241 -12.89 -3.61 14.79
CA CYS A 241 -11.61 -4.25 14.47
C CYS A 241 -11.00 -4.94 15.70
N THR A 242 -11.01 -4.27 16.84
CA THR A 242 -10.49 -4.81 18.12
C THR A 242 -11.23 -6.07 18.54
N ALA A 243 -12.55 -6.14 18.36
CA ALA A 243 -13.35 -7.34 18.65
C ALA A 243 -12.95 -8.57 17.82
N GLU A 244 -12.24 -8.35 16.70
CA GLU A 244 -11.71 -9.41 15.82
C GLU A 244 -10.20 -9.60 15.98
N ASN A 245 -9.62 -9.11 17.09
CA ASN A 245 -8.20 -9.17 17.43
C ASN A 245 -7.29 -8.34 16.49
N SER A 246 -7.86 -7.40 15.73
CA SER A 246 -7.13 -6.42 14.93
C SER A 246 -7.02 -5.10 15.68
N HIS A 247 -6.16 -5.07 16.69
CA HIS A 247 -6.00 -3.92 17.60
C HIS A 247 -5.36 -2.70 16.93
N ALA A 248 -4.54 -2.91 15.90
CA ALA A 248 -3.93 -1.85 15.12
C ALA A 248 -4.78 -1.52 13.89
N GLN A 249 -4.81 -0.24 13.52
CA GLN A 249 -5.34 0.25 12.26
C GLN A 249 -4.20 0.52 11.28
N SER A 250 -4.48 0.42 9.98
CA SER A 250 -3.51 0.68 8.92
C SER A 250 -2.97 2.12 8.97
N TYR A 251 -3.82 3.06 9.38
CA TYR A 251 -3.58 4.50 9.54
C TYR A 251 -4.66 5.09 10.47
N GLY A 252 -4.54 6.37 10.82
CA GLY A 252 -5.57 7.06 11.60
C GLY A 252 -6.87 7.17 10.80
N ILE A 253 -8.00 6.80 11.42
CA ILE A 253 -9.31 6.80 10.77
C ILE A 253 -9.67 8.22 10.33
N ILE A 254 -10.23 8.34 9.12
CA ILE A 254 -10.73 9.59 8.57
C ILE A 254 -12.26 9.50 8.55
N ALA A 255 -12.93 10.27 9.40
CA ALA A 255 -14.39 10.36 9.46
C ALA A 255 -14.83 11.81 9.19
N GLY A 256 -14.77 12.23 7.92
CA GLY A 256 -15.05 13.61 7.53
C GLY A 256 -16.48 13.81 7.04
N SER A 257 -17.29 14.61 7.75
CA SER A 257 -18.68 14.90 7.38
C SER A 257 -18.89 16.28 6.73
N GLY A 258 -19.78 16.33 5.73
CA GLY A 258 -20.01 17.53 4.91
C GLY A 258 -18.70 18.11 4.40
N VAL A 259 -18.42 19.40 4.64
CA VAL A 259 -17.18 20.04 4.15
C VAL A 259 -15.89 19.36 4.61
N ASN A 260 -15.87 18.66 5.74
CA ASN A 260 -14.68 17.91 6.20
C ASN A 260 -14.35 16.74 5.26
N ALA A 261 -15.35 16.17 4.56
CA ALA A 261 -15.13 15.17 3.51
C ALA A 261 -14.27 15.69 2.34
N SER A 262 -14.09 17.01 2.22
CA SER A 262 -13.20 17.64 1.23
C SER A 262 -11.73 17.73 1.66
N THR A 263 -11.43 17.39 2.92
CA THR A 263 -10.07 17.32 3.47
C THR A 263 -9.58 15.88 3.38
N LEU A 264 -8.66 15.61 2.45
CA LEU A 264 -8.28 14.24 2.08
C LEU A 264 -7.79 13.38 3.25
N HIS A 265 -6.98 13.95 4.15
CA HIS A 265 -6.46 13.30 5.36
C HIS A 265 -6.98 14.03 6.61
N TYR A 266 -8.30 14.13 6.76
CA TYR A 266 -8.94 14.72 7.93
C TYR A 266 -8.73 13.83 9.17
N ASP A 267 -8.29 14.41 10.28
CA ASP A 267 -7.90 13.66 11.50
C ASP A 267 -8.66 14.08 12.76
N ALA A 268 -9.32 15.24 12.76
CA ALA A 268 -9.92 15.79 13.98
C ALA A 268 -11.15 15.00 14.46
N ASN A 269 -11.92 14.39 13.54
CA ASN A 269 -13.04 13.47 13.80
C ASN A 269 -13.96 13.91 14.95
N ASN A 270 -14.29 15.20 15.04
CA ASN A 270 -14.95 15.76 16.23
C ASN A 270 -16.13 16.68 15.91
N GLU A 271 -16.53 16.80 14.64
CA GLU A 271 -17.62 17.68 14.25
C GLU A 271 -19.00 16.99 14.33
N PRO A 272 -20.08 17.76 14.60
CA PRO A 272 -21.45 17.24 14.57
C PRO A 272 -21.90 16.82 13.16
N LEU A 273 -22.64 15.71 13.09
CA LEU A 273 -23.22 15.19 11.84
C LEU A 273 -24.51 15.91 11.43
N ALA A 274 -25.15 16.64 12.35
CA ALA A 274 -26.42 17.32 12.10
C ALA A 274 -26.32 18.33 10.95
N GLY A 275 -27.23 18.23 9.98
CA GLY A 275 -27.29 19.14 8.82
C GLY A 275 -26.25 18.85 7.72
N ARG A 276 -25.43 17.81 7.87
CA ARG A 276 -24.45 17.39 6.85
C ARG A 276 -25.12 16.48 5.79
N GLN A 277 -24.61 16.48 4.56
CA GLN A 277 -25.18 15.68 3.46
C GLN A 277 -24.59 14.27 3.39
N THR A 278 -23.30 14.14 3.64
CA THR A 278 -22.53 12.90 3.54
C THR A 278 -21.46 12.85 4.63
N ILE A 279 -20.91 11.66 4.85
CA ILE A 279 -19.66 11.44 5.55
C ILE A 279 -18.78 10.51 4.74
N VAL A 280 -17.51 10.87 4.59
CA VAL A 280 -16.47 9.98 4.05
C VAL A 280 -15.82 9.28 5.24
N VAL A 281 -15.93 7.96 5.26
CA VAL A 281 -15.28 7.07 6.22
C VAL A 281 -14.18 6.35 5.46
N ASP A 282 -12.94 6.76 5.71
CA ASP A 282 -11.73 6.16 5.15
C ASP A 282 -10.97 5.52 6.30
N ALA A 283 -11.00 4.19 6.32
CA ALA A 283 -10.53 3.38 7.43
C ALA A 283 -10.16 1.96 7.02
N GLY A 284 -9.01 1.49 7.50
CA GLY A 284 -8.46 0.17 7.23
C GLY A 284 -7.87 -0.49 8.48
N ALA A 285 -8.00 -1.81 8.57
CA ALA A 285 -7.51 -2.62 9.67
C ALA A 285 -6.11 -3.17 9.35
N GLU A 286 -5.27 -3.34 10.38
CA GLU A 286 -3.98 -4.01 10.25
C GLU A 286 -4.02 -5.41 10.89
N TRP A 287 -3.91 -6.45 10.07
CA TRP A 287 -3.84 -7.85 10.52
C TRP A 287 -2.43 -8.39 10.38
N GLU A 288 -1.78 -8.73 11.50
CA GLU A 288 -0.39 -9.21 11.52
C GLU A 288 0.56 -8.33 10.68
N CYS A 289 0.49 -7.00 10.88
CA CYS A 289 1.25 -6.00 10.12
C CYS A 289 0.89 -5.84 8.64
N TYR A 290 -0.01 -6.65 8.08
CA TYR A 290 -0.57 -6.44 6.74
C TYR A 290 -1.79 -5.54 6.80
N THR A 291 -1.84 -4.58 5.90
CA THR A 291 -2.82 -3.50 5.89
C THR A 291 -3.96 -3.76 4.91
N SER A 292 -5.13 -3.21 5.21
CA SER A 292 -6.17 -2.90 4.23
C SER A 292 -6.38 -1.39 4.15
N ASP A 293 -7.04 -0.96 3.08
CA ASP A 293 -7.43 0.42 2.84
C ASP A 293 -8.80 0.43 2.15
N ILE A 294 -9.80 1.00 2.81
CA ILE A 294 -11.19 1.01 2.34
C ILE A 294 -11.82 2.35 2.71
N THR A 295 -12.36 3.01 1.70
CA THR A 295 -13.17 4.22 1.87
C THR A 295 -14.61 3.96 1.43
N ARG A 296 -15.57 4.40 2.27
CA ARG A 296 -16.99 4.48 1.93
C ARG A 296 -17.52 5.86 2.22
N THR A 297 -18.31 6.39 1.29
CA THR A 297 -19.11 7.59 1.53
C THR A 297 -20.53 7.18 1.88
N LEU A 298 -21.01 7.61 3.06
CA LEU A 298 -22.33 7.30 3.57
C LEU A 298 -23.24 8.54 3.52
N PRO A 299 -24.55 8.37 3.24
CA PRO A 299 -25.51 9.46 3.29
C PRO A 299 -25.86 9.86 4.73
N LEU A 300 -25.91 11.18 4.98
CA LEU A 300 -26.40 11.78 6.23
C LEU A 300 -27.70 12.59 6.05
N GLY A 301 -28.26 12.59 4.84
CA GLY A 301 -29.53 13.24 4.57
C GLY A 301 -30.71 12.61 5.32
N ARG A 302 -31.90 13.15 5.10
CA ARG A 302 -33.13 12.70 5.78
C ARG A 302 -33.31 11.18 5.66
N GLU A 303 -33.57 10.52 6.79
CA GLU A 303 -33.75 9.06 6.88
C GLU A 303 -32.52 8.26 6.37
N GLY A 304 -31.30 8.81 6.45
CA GLY A 304 -30.09 8.14 5.99
C GLY A 304 -30.02 7.98 4.47
N LYS A 305 -30.60 8.92 3.71
CA LYS A 305 -30.61 8.91 2.23
C LYS A 305 -29.73 10.01 1.67
N PHE A 306 -29.14 9.78 0.51
CA PHE A 306 -28.43 10.83 -0.20
C PHE A 306 -29.39 11.95 -0.60
N THR A 307 -28.92 13.20 -0.51
CA THR A 307 -29.57 14.32 -1.20
C THR A 307 -29.43 14.13 -2.71
N THR A 308 -30.26 14.80 -3.52
CA THR A 308 -30.14 14.75 -4.98
C THR A 308 -28.73 15.12 -5.46
N ASP A 309 -28.14 16.15 -4.86
CA ASP A 309 -26.81 16.62 -5.24
C ASP A 309 -25.72 15.65 -4.80
N ALA A 310 -25.78 15.12 -3.58
CA ALA A 310 -24.81 14.12 -3.11
C ALA A 310 -24.91 12.80 -3.89
N ALA A 311 -26.12 12.35 -4.22
CA ALA A 311 -26.34 11.16 -5.04
C ALA A 311 -25.76 11.31 -6.45
N ALA A 312 -25.87 12.51 -7.04
CA ALA A 312 -25.31 12.79 -8.36
C ALA A 312 -23.78 12.67 -8.36
N ILE A 313 -23.11 13.23 -7.35
CA ILE A 313 -21.65 13.11 -7.21
C ILE A 313 -21.24 11.67 -6.89
N TYR A 314 -21.98 11.00 -6.01
CA TYR A 314 -21.76 9.59 -5.68
C TYR A 314 -21.80 8.69 -6.91
N SER A 315 -22.80 8.87 -7.77
CA SER A 315 -22.95 8.11 -9.01
C SER A 315 -21.75 8.29 -9.96
N ILE A 316 -21.21 9.51 -10.07
CA ILE A 316 -20.03 9.77 -10.89
C ILE A 316 -18.81 9.04 -10.30
N VAL A 317 -18.55 9.16 -9.00
CA VAL A 317 -17.40 8.51 -8.35
C VAL A 317 -17.52 6.99 -8.42
N LYS A 318 -18.72 6.44 -8.24
CA LYS A 318 -18.98 5.01 -8.43
C LYS A 318 -18.64 4.55 -9.84
N SER A 319 -19.06 5.31 -10.86
CA SER A 319 -18.73 5.01 -12.25
C SER A 319 -17.21 5.08 -12.51
N MET A 320 -16.53 6.11 -11.97
CA MET A 320 -15.06 6.22 -12.05
C MET A 320 -14.39 4.96 -11.50
N GLN A 321 -14.88 4.45 -10.37
CA GLN A 321 -14.30 3.31 -9.68
C GLN A 321 -14.58 1.99 -10.40
N GLU A 322 -15.84 1.70 -10.69
CA GLU A 322 -16.26 0.44 -11.31
C GLU A 322 -15.62 0.27 -12.68
N GLU A 323 -15.61 1.33 -13.51
CA GLU A 323 -14.93 1.29 -14.80
C GLU A 323 -13.41 1.07 -14.67
N CYS A 324 -12.75 1.67 -13.68
CA CYS A 324 -11.31 1.43 -13.46
C CYS A 324 -11.03 0.00 -12.99
N ILE A 325 -11.82 -0.51 -12.04
CA ILE A 325 -11.69 -1.87 -11.52
C ILE A 325 -11.84 -2.90 -12.66
N GLU A 326 -12.84 -2.76 -13.52
CA GLU A 326 -13.07 -3.65 -14.67
C GLU A 326 -11.89 -3.70 -15.65
N ARG A 327 -11.06 -2.66 -15.68
CA ARG A 327 -9.87 -2.56 -16.54
C ARG A 327 -8.61 -3.13 -15.89
N VAL A 328 -8.62 -3.44 -14.58
CA VAL A 328 -7.46 -3.99 -13.89
C VAL A 328 -7.16 -5.40 -14.41
N LYS A 329 -5.98 -5.56 -15.02
CA LYS A 329 -5.43 -6.86 -15.41
C LYS A 329 -3.92 -6.72 -15.64
N PRO A 330 -3.17 -7.83 -15.71
CA PRO A 330 -1.76 -7.79 -16.08
C PRO A 330 -1.51 -7.04 -17.40
N GLY A 331 -0.43 -6.26 -17.44
CA GLY A 331 -0.02 -5.48 -18.61
C GLY A 331 -0.64 -4.07 -18.69
N VAL A 332 -1.67 -3.76 -17.89
CA VAL A 332 -2.25 -2.41 -17.86
C VAL A 332 -1.33 -1.45 -17.12
N VAL A 333 -1.07 -0.28 -17.70
CA VAL A 333 -0.32 0.80 -17.06
C VAL A 333 -1.26 1.55 -16.11
N TYR A 334 -0.95 1.58 -14.82
CA TYR A 334 -1.83 2.12 -13.78
C TYR A 334 -2.18 3.61 -13.98
N ARG A 335 -1.23 4.42 -14.47
CA ARG A 335 -1.47 5.81 -14.93
C ARG A 335 -2.65 5.93 -15.90
N ASP A 336 -2.86 4.96 -16.78
CA ASP A 336 -3.94 5.06 -17.77
C ASP A 336 -5.32 4.87 -17.13
N LEU A 337 -5.39 4.15 -16.00
CA LEU A 337 -6.58 4.11 -15.14
C LEU A 337 -6.84 5.48 -14.51
N GLN A 338 -5.81 6.17 -14.00
CA GLN A 338 -5.94 7.55 -13.49
C GLN A 338 -6.53 8.48 -14.55
N LEU A 339 -6.01 8.43 -15.77
CA LEU A 339 -6.50 9.25 -16.89
C LEU A 339 -7.95 8.90 -17.24
N HIS A 340 -8.29 7.61 -17.22
CA HIS A 340 -9.65 7.15 -17.46
C HIS A 340 -10.64 7.67 -16.41
N ALA A 341 -10.34 7.49 -15.11
CA ALA A 341 -11.15 8.03 -14.02
C ALA A 341 -11.34 9.55 -14.13
N THR A 342 -10.25 10.27 -14.44
CA THR A 342 -10.27 11.72 -14.62
C THR A 342 -11.21 12.14 -15.77
N LEU A 343 -11.22 11.40 -16.88
CA LEU A 343 -12.12 11.67 -18.00
C LEU A 343 -13.59 11.39 -17.65
N VAL A 344 -13.87 10.32 -16.89
CA VAL A 344 -15.22 10.03 -16.38
C VAL A 344 -15.70 11.16 -15.47
N ALA A 345 -14.85 11.65 -14.55
CA ALA A 345 -15.16 12.80 -13.70
C ALA A 345 -15.49 14.05 -14.52
N VAL A 346 -14.69 14.38 -15.54
CA VAL A 346 -14.93 15.55 -16.40
C VAL A 346 -16.30 15.47 -17.08
N LYS A 347 -16.65 14.31 -17.65
CA LYS A 347 -17.95 14.10 -18.31
C LYS A 347 -19.11 14.26 -17.33
N GLY A 348 -19.00 13.66 -16.14
CA GLY A 348 -20.03 13.77 -15.10
C GLY A 348 -20.21 15.20 -14.60
N LEU A 349 -19.11 15.89 -14.28
CA LEU A 349 -19.14 17.27 -13.79
C LEU A 349 -19.61 18.27 -14.85
N LEU A 350 -19.36 18.00 -16.14
CA LEU A 350 -19.96 18.75 -17.26
C LEU A 350 -21.48 18.54 -17.34
N ALA A 351 -21.95 17.30 -17.19
CA ALA A 351 -23.38 16.99 -17.21
C ALA A 351 -24.15 17.66 -16.06
N LEU A 352 -23.50 17.85 -14.90
CA LEU A 352 -24.06 18.59 -13.77
C LEU A 352 -23.93 20.11 -13.89
N GLY A 353 -23.22 20.62 -14.91
CA GLY A 353 -22.97 22.04 -15.11
C GLY A 353 -21.93 22.64 -14.16
N ILE A 354 -21.24 21.83 -13.34
CA ILE A 354 -20.14 22.29 -12.47
C ILE A 354 -18.95 22.71 -13.33
N LEU A 355 -18.63 21.89 -14.34
CA LEU A 355 -17.74 22.26 -15.42
C LEU A 355 -18.57 22.84 -16.57
N ARG A 356 -18.03 23.82 -17.30
CA ARG A 356 -18.69 24.48 -18.44
C ARG A 356 -17.68 25.03 -19.45
N GLY A 357 -18.16 25.69 -20.51
CA GLY A 357 -17.32 26.55 -21.36
C GLY A 357 -16.29 25.81 -22.24
N GLY A 358 -16.46 24.51 -22.46
CA GLY A 358 -15.60 23.69 -23.31
C GLY A 358 -16.11 22.25 -23.43
N THR A 359 -15.50 21.49 -24.33
CA THR A 359 -15.72 20.04 -24.46
C THR A 359 -15.00 19.27 -23.36
N ALA A 360 -15.43 18.02 -23.11
CA ALA A 360 -14.76 17.14 -22.16
C ALA A 360 -13.26 16.96 -22.47
N ALA A 361 -12.91 16.84 -23.76
CA ALA A 361 -11.53 16.68 -24.19
C ALA A 361 -10.66 17.91 -23.90
N GLU A 362 -11.19 19.13 -24.13
CA GLU A 362 -10.47 20.37 -23.85
C GLU A 362 -10.22 20.55 -22.35
N ILE A 363 -11.24 20.32 -21.52
CA ILE A 363 -11.13 20.48 -20.06
C ILE A 363 -10.19 19.43 -19.46
N PHE A 364 -10.28 18.19 -19.95
CA PHE A 364 -9.39 17.09 -19.58
C PHE A 364 -7.94 17.40 -19.95
N LYS A 365 -7.67 17.82 -21.20
CA LYS A 365 -6.33 18.20 -21.66
C LYS A 365 -5.78 19.41 -20.89
N ASN A 366 -6.65 20.33 -20.49
CA ASN A 366 -6.27 21.47 -19.66
C ASN A 366 -5.98 21.07 -18.20
N GLY A 367 -6.28 19.84 -17.77
CA GLY A 367 -6.04 19.38 -16.40
C GLY A 367 -6.91 20.08 -15.35
N THR A 368 -8.03 20.69 -15.74
CA THR A 368 -8.90 21.42 -14.80
C THR A 368 -9.65 20.47 -13.86
N ALA A 369 -9.80 19.20 -14.24
CA ALA A 369 -10.35 18.15 -13.40
C ALA A 369 -9.63 17.99 -12.05
N ALA A 370 -8.34 18.36 -11.97
CA ALA A 370 -7.56 18.36 -10.73
C ALA A 370 -8.15 19.28 -9.65
N ALA A 371 -9.03 20.22 -10.00
CA ALA A 371 -9.78 21.01 -9.02
C ALA A 371 -10.67 20.15 -8.12
N PHE A 372 -11.17 19.04 -8.67
CA PHE A 372 -12.17 18.18 -8.06
C PHE A 372 -11.63 16.79 -7.74
N PHE A 373 -10.61 16.31 -8.45
CA PHE A 373 -9.92 15.04 -8.18
C PHE A 373 -8.40 15.29 -8.07
N PRO A 374 -7.92 15.79 -6.91
CA PRO A 374 -6.54 16.30 -6.75
C PRO A 374 -5.53 15.25 -6.26
N HIS A 375 -5.92 13.99 -6.10
CA HIS A 375 -5.03 12.91 -5.65
C HIS A 375 -4.90 11.80 -6.70
N GLY A 376 -4.00 10.85 -6.44
CA GLY A 376 -3.84 9.67 -7.29
C GLY A 376 -5.01 8.71 -7.14
N LEU A 377 -5.26 7.92 -8.17
CA LEU A 377 -6.33 6.90 -8.21
C LEU A 377 -6.10 5.79 -7.19
N GLY A 378 -4.86 5.61 -6.73
CA GLY A 378 -4.52 4.65 -5.70
C GLY A 378 -3.03 4.37 -5.65
N HIS A 379 -2.67 3.39 -4.83
CA HIS A 379 -1.31 3.02 -4.47
C HIS A 379 -1.19 1.52 -4.21
N HIS A 380 0.03 1.00 -4.06
CA HIS A 380 0.21 -0.37 -3.60
C HIS A 380 -0.21 -0.52 -2.14
N VAL A 381 -0.74 -1.69 -1.77
CA VAL A 381 -1.08 -2.08 -0.38
C VAL A 381 -0.30 -3.32 0.01
N GLY A 382 0.19 -3.36 1.26
CA GLY A 382 0.97 -4.49 1.79
C GLY A 382 1.24 -4.35 3.28
N LEU A 383 2.52 -4.43 3.67
CA LEU A 383 2.95 -4.21 5.07
C LEU A 383 2.83 -2.75 5.52
N ASP A 384 2.74 -1.83 4.57
CA ASP A 384 2.39 -0.44 4.77
C ASP A 384 1.16 -0.11 3.89
N VAL A 385 0.31 0.80 4.35
CA VAL A 385 -0.91 1.21 3.61
C VAL A 385 -0.54 1.79 2.24
N HIS A 386 0.36 2.78 2.23
CA HIS A 386 1.08 3.21 1.04
C HIS A 386 2.35 2.37 0.95
N ASP A 387 2.23 1.17 0.38
CA ASP A 387 3.33 0.22 0.28
C ASP A 387 4.47 0.77 -0.61
N VAL A 388 5.60 0.08 -0.59
CA VAL A 388 6.79 0.44 -1.36
C VAL A 388 6.49 0.54 -2.87
N LEU A 389 7.23 1.41 -3.56
CA LEU A 389 7.05 1.73 -4.99
C LEU A 389 5.66 2.24 -5.41
N SER A 390 4.75 2.57 -4.48
CA SER A 390 3.43 3.15 -4.80
C SER A 390 3.49 4.38 -5.72
N ARG A 391 4.56 5.18 -5.61
CA ARG A 391 4.75 6.36 -6.46
C ARG A 391 4.95 6.00 -7.93
N ASP A 392 5.57 4.85 -8.18
CA ASP A 392 5.98 4.44 -9.52
C ASP A 392 4.78 4.01 -10.37
N LEU A 393 3.63 3.75 -9.74
CA LEU A 393 2.34 3.52 -10.41
C LEU A 393 1.87 4.74 -11.22
N LEU A 394 2.12 5.95 -10.72
CA LEU A 394 1.62 7.20 -11.29
C LEU A 394 2.73 8.15 -11.76
N ARG A 395 3.99 7.82 -11.50
CA ARG A 395 5.13 8.66 -11.87
C ARG A 395 5.25 8.75 -13.40
N PRO A 396 5.21 9.97 -13.98
CA PRO A 396 5.55 10.16 -15.39
C PRO A 396 7.00 9.73 -15.65
N ALA A 397 7.28 9.10 -16.80
CA ALA A 397 8.65 8.73 -17.15
C ALA A 397 9.58 9.95 -17.15
N GLY A 398 10.76 9.82 -16.52
CA GLY A 398 11.78 10.87 -16.42
C GLY A 398 11.61 11.86 -15.26
N GLU A 399 10.59 11.75 -14.41
CA GLU A 399 10.46 12.61 -13.21
C GLU A 399 11.04 11.96 -11.95
N ASN A 400 12.28 12.30 -11.59
CA ASN A 400 12.97 11.75 -10.39
C ASN A 400 12.47 12.33 -9.05
N LEU A 401 11.65 13.39 -9.07
CA LEU A 401 11.20 14.13 -7.88
C LEU A 401 9.67 14.19 -7.78
N TRP A 402 9.02 13.02 -7.67
CA TRP A 402 7.61 12.94 -7.30
C TRP A 402 7.47 12.73 -5.78
N GLY A 403 7.01 13.75 -5.04
CA GLY A 403 6.86 13.71 -3.58
C GLY A 403 5.64 12.90 -3.10
N LYS A 404 5.74 12.28 -1.90
CA LYS A 404 4.72 11.40 -1.27
C LYS A 404 3.31 12.03 -1.12
N ARG A 405 3.24 13.36 -1.13
CA ARG A 405 2.01 14.16 -0.93
C ARG A 405 1.83 15.23 -2.01
N ARG A 406 2.48 15.09 -3.17
CA ARG A 406 2.29 16.04 -4.27
C ARG A 406 0.90 15.79 -4.88
N PRO A 407 0.00 16.79 -4.88
CA PRO A 407 -1.30 16.63 -5.53
C PRO A 407 -1.14 16.31 -7.02
N VAL A 408 -2.09 15.57 -7.58
CA VAL A 408 -2.24 15.41 -9.04
C VAL A 408 -2.80 16.73 -9.58
N GLY A 409 -1.89 17.66 -9.88
CA GLY A 409 -2.23 18.97 -10.41
C GLY A 409 -2.36 19.00 -11.95
N PRO A 410 -2.75 20.15 -12.52
CA PRO A 410 -2.90 20.31 -13.97
C PRO A 410 -1.64 19.94 -14.77
N GLN A 411 -0.45 20.28 -14.28
CA GLN A 411 0.82 19.97 -14.96
C GLN A 411 1.08 18.46 -15.00
N THR A 412 0.78 17.76 -13.91
CA THR A 412 0.93 16.31 -13.80
C THR A 412 -0.01 15.60 -14.77
N LEU A 413 -1.29 15.99 -14.79
CA LEU A 413 -2.25 15.42 -15.74
C LEU A 413 -1.80 15.63 -17.19
N ARG A 414 -1.31 16.82 -17.53
CA ARG A 414 -0.77 17.09 -18.88
C ARG A 414 0.44 16.22 -19.20
N ALA A 415 1.34 16.00 -18.24
CA ALA A 415 2.49 15.11 -18.41
C ALA A 415 2.05 13.66 -18.65
N MET A 416 1.10 13.17 -17.85
CA MET A 416 0.51 11.82 -18.02
C MET A 416 -0.17 11.66 -19.38
N ILE A 417 -0.97 12.63 -19.81
CA ILE A 417 -1.65 12.62 -21.13
C ILE A 417 -0.63 12.59 -22.26
N LYS A 418 0.42 13.42 -22.18
CA LYS A 418 1.49 13.45 -23.18
C LYS A 418 2.18 12.10 -23.28
N GLN A 419 2.52 11.49 -22.14
CA GLN A 419 3.17 10.19 -22.10
C GLN A 419 2.26 9.08 -22.66
N ALA A 420 0.97 9.06 -22.30
CA ALA A 420 0.02 8.10 -22.83
C ALA A 420 -0.12 8.20 -24.36
N SER A 421 -0.06 9.42 -24.92
CA SER A 421 -0.11 9.61 -26.38
C SER A 421 1.15 9.14 -27.11
N MET A 422 2.32 9.19 -26.46
CA MET A 422 3.58 8.73 -27.03
C MET A 422 3.65 7.20 -27.07
N ASN A 423 3.20 6.54 -26.00
CA ASN A 423 3.12 5.07 -25.94
C ASN A 423 2.21 4.46 -27.01
N TYR A 424 1.27 5.23 -27.58
CA TYR A 424 0.34 4.76 -28.62
C TYR A 424 0.87 4.92 -30.05
N HIS A 425 1.97 5.66 -30.26
CA HIS A 425 2.57 5.86 -31.59
C HIS A 425 3.70 4.89 -31.89
N ASP A 426 4.26 4.23 -30.87
CA ASP A 426 5.35 3.24 -31.04
C ASP A 426 4.82 1.86 -31.48
N ASP A 427 3.53 1.57 -31.25
CA ASP A 427 2.88 0.31 -31.67
C ASP A 427 2.30 0.37 -33.11
N SER A 428 2.38 1.51 -33.80
CA SER A 428 1.74 1.70 -35.12
C SER A 428 2.69 1.79 -36.32
N ASP A 429 4.01 1.83 -36.11
CA ASP A 429 5.00 1.97 -37.19
C ASP A 429 5.85 0.69 -37.39
N ASP A 430 5.19 -0.44 -37.65
CA ASP A 430 5.86 -1.58 -38.31
C ASP A 430 4.95 -2.23 -39.37
N ASN A 431 4.53 -1.42 -40.35
CA ASN A 431 4.20 -1.95 -41.67
C ASN A 431 4.23 -0.85 -42.74
N SER A 432 5.41 -0.56 -43.31
CA SER A 432 5.45 -0.02 -44.66
C SER A 432 6.64 -0.55 -45.46
N THR A 433 6.28 -1.43 -46.40
CA THR A 433 7.03 -1.80 -47.59
C THR A 433 7.63 -0.61 -48.31
N THR A 434 8.92 -0.67 -48.66
CA THR A 434 9.42 -0.09 -49.92
C THR A 434 10.41 -1.04 -50.59
N ALA A 435 10.06 -1.41 -51.82
CA ALA A 435 10.88 -2.11 -52.77
C ALA A 435 11.80 -1.14 -53.53
N GLY A 436 12.98 -1.64 -53.93
CA GLY A 436 13.65 -1.24 -55.17
C GLY A 436 14.72 -0.15 -55.07
N GLY A 437 15.97 -0.53 -55.30
CA GLY A 437 17.06 0.42 -55.56
C GLY A 437 18.43 -0.26 -55.67
N ALA A 438 18.73 -0.85 -56.83
CA ALA A 438 20.06 -1.38 -57.14
C ALA A 438 21.09 -0.25 -57.29
N GLY A 439 22.26 -0.41 -56.67
CA GLY A 439 23.40 0.50 -56.80
C GLY A 439 24.71 -0.15 -56.34
N THR A 440 25.51 -0.57 -57.32
CA THR A 440 26.84 -1.20 -57.18
C THR A 440 27.96 -0.23 -56.79
N ARG A 441 28.99 -0.76 -56.09
CA ARG A 441 30.45 -0.39 -55.98
C ARG A 441 30.85 -0.26 -54.50
N ALA A 442 32.03 -0.65 -54.02
CA ALA A 442 33.16 -1.45 -54.50
C ALA A 442 34.01 -1.79 -53.25
N ALA A 443 34.75 -2.89 -53.30
CA ALA A 443 35.63 -3.34 -52.24
C ALA A 443 36.97 -2.56 -52.20
N SER A 444 37.53 -2.36 -51.01
CA SER A 444 38.98 -2.30 -50.82
C SER A 444 39.39 -2.90 -49.47
N ARG A 445 40.22 -3.94 -49.56
CA ARG A 445 40.92 -4.63 -48.46
C ARG A 445 42.15 -3.82 -48.02
N LEU A 446 42.56 -3.91 -46.74
CA LEU A 446 43.84 -4.50 -46.27
C LEU A 446 44.15 -4.13 -44.78
N SER A 447 44.67 -5.13 -44.08
CA SER A 447 45.07 -5.32 -42.66
C SER A 447 46.51 -4.80 -42.33
N PRO A 448 47.24 -5.11 -41.21
CA PRO A 448 46.95 -5.67 -39.85
C PRO A 448 47.71 -5.02 -38.61
N SER A 449 47.14 -5.13 -37.39
CA SER A 449 47.77 -5.38 -36.03
C SER A 449 48.93 -4.49 -35.44
N PRO A 450 49.38 -4.66 -34.16
CA PRO A 450 48.69 -4.73 -32.85
C PRO A 450 49.33 -3.83 -31.74
N SER A 451 48.65 -3.61 -30.60
CA SER A 451 49.28 -3.63 -29.24
C SER A 451 48.25 -3.34 -28.12
N PRO A 452 48.46 -3.86 -26.90
CA PRO A 452 47.49 -3.81 -25.80
C PRO A 452 47.84 -2.70 -24.82
N SER A 453 46.85 -1.89 -24.41
CA SER A 453 46.99 -1.04 -23.22
C SER A 453 45.73 -1.14 -22.36
N SER A 454 45.94 -1.66 -21.16
CA SER A 454 45.07 -1.64 -20.00
C SER A 454 44.31 -0.32 -19.83
N LYS A 455 42.97 -0.39 -19.80
CA LYS A 455 42.13 0.66 -19.22
C LYS A 455 41.39 0.09 -18.02
N ALA A 456 41.56 0.78 -16.89
CA ALA A 456 40.79 0.63 -15.68
C ALA A 456 39.28 0.71 -15.96
N PRO A 457 38.43 0.07 -15.14
CA PRO A 457 36.98 0.16 -15.33
C PRO A 457 36.54 1.60 -15.11
N SER A 458 35.97 2.22 -16.15
CA SER A 458 35.33 3.52 -16.04
C SER A 458 34.11 3.40 -15.15
N SER A 459 34.02 4.25 -14.14
CA SER A 459 32.83 4.53 -13.36
C SER A 459 31.63 4.79 -14.27
N ARG A 460 30.72 3.82 -14.36
CA ARG A 460 29.40 4.03 -14.97
C ARG A 460 28.52 4.81 -13.98
N THR A 461 27.80 5.79 -14.50
CA THR A 461 26.71 6.48 -13.82
C THR A 461 25.51 5.54 -13.66
N PRO A 462 24.68 5.68 -12.62
CA PRO A 462 23.62 4.73 -12.29
C PRO A 462 22.34 4.96 -13.11
N GLU A 463 22.45 5.19 -14.41
CA GLU A 463 21.30 5.52 -15.27
C GLU A 463 20.87 4.43 -16.25
N GLU A 464 21.59 3.32 -16.38
CA GLU A 464 21.21 2.21 -17.28
C GLU A 464 21.66 0.89 -16.63
N ASP A 465 20.82 -0.15 -16.66
CA ASP A 465 20.92 -1.49 -16.02
C ASP A 465 20.28 -1.51 -14.59
N ASP A 466 19.22 -2.23 -14.24
CA ASP A 466 18.55 -3.42 -14.78
C ASP A 466 17.03 -3.36 -14.50
N ASP A 467 16.21 -3.40 -15.55
CA ASP A 467 14.89 -4.04 -15.46
C ASP A 467 14.84 -5.08 -16.56
N ALA A 468 14.21 -6.20 -16.27
CA ALA A 468 13.82 -7.16 -17.29
C ALA A 468 12.69 -6.54 -18.13
N GLY A 469 12.97 -5.48 -18.89
CA GLY A 469 12.14 -4.92 -19.96
C GLY A 469 10.69 -4.53 -19.64
N ILE A 470 10.26 -4.44 -18.37
CA ILE A 470 8.86 -4.13 -18.03
C ILE A 470 8.72 -2.65 -17.62
N PRO A 471 7.89 -1.84 -18.31
CA PRO A 471 7.73 -0.43 -17.96
C PRO A 471 7.23 -0.18 -16.53
N LEU A 472 7.71 0.89 -15.91
CA LEU A 472 7.23 1.38 -14.61
C LEU A 472 5.70 1.54 -14.60
N GLY A 473 5.07 1.12 -13.49
CA GLY A 473 3.63 1.26 -13.28
C GLY A 473 2.76 0.25 -14.04
N VAL A 474 3.35 -0.74 -14.71
CA VAL A 474 2.61 -1.85 -15.32
C VAL A 474 2.16 -2.83 -14.23
N LEU A 475 0.86 -3.13 -14.24
CA LEU A 475 0.24 -4.09 -13.34
C LEU A 475 0.69 -5.52 -13.65
N ARG A 476 1.02 -6.27 -12.60
CA ARG A 476 1.49 -7.66 -12.66
C ARG A 476 0.68 -8.53 -11.70
N PRO A 477 0.56 -9.84 -11.98
CA PRO A 477 -0.10 -10.76 -11.06
C PRO A 477 0.48 -10.66 -9.64
N ASN A 478 -0.40 -10.78 -8.64
CA ASN A 478 -0.12 -10.66 -7.22
C ASN A 478 0.33 -9.26 -6.74
N MET A 479 0.24 -8.22 -7.57
CA MET A 479 0.18 -6.86 -7.04
C MET A 479 -1.18 -6.64 -6.36
N ILE A 480 -1.18 -5.92 -5.25
CA ILE A 480 -2.41 -5.38 -4.65
C ILE A 480 -2.31 -3.86 -4.70
N VAL A 481 -3.34 -3.21 -5.24
CA VAL A 481 -3.46 -1.76 -5.38
C VAL A 481 -4.82 -1.28 -4.89
N THR A 482 -4.91 -0.05 -4.40
CA THR A 482 -6.21 0.60 -4.18
C THR A 482 -6.78 1.13 -5.50
N ILE A 483 -8.11 1.22 -5.61
CA ILE A 483 -8.80 2.03 -6.62
C ILE A 483 -9.77 2.94 -5.87
N GLU A 484 -9.37 4.19 -5.68
CA GLU A 484 -9.93 5.18 -4.75
C GLU A 484 -10.31 6.52 -5.41
N PRO A 485 -11.02 6.56 -6.56
CA PRO A 485 -11.43 7.83 -7.13
C PRO A 485 -12.27 8.66 -6.14
N GLY A 486 -12.18 9.97 -6.27
CA GLY A 486 -13.00 10.89 -5.49
C GLY A 486 -13.23 12.23 -6.16
N ILE A 487 -14.33 12.88 -5.77
CA ILE A 487 -14.70 14.24 -6.18
C ILE A 487 -14.89 15.08 -4.92
N TYR A 488 -14.19 16.21 -4.83
CA TYR A 488 -14.15 17.07 -3.66
C TYR A 488 -14.41 18.53 -4.02
N PHE A 489 -15.06 19.24 -3.12
CA PHE A 489 -15.41 20.66 -3.22
C PHE A 489 -14.64 21.48 -2.17
N CYS A 490 -13.32 21.30 -2.11
CA CYS A 490 -12.45 22.03 -1.19
C CYS A 490 -12.30 23.49 -1.64
N ARG A 491 -13.15 24.38 -1.10
CA ARG A 491 -13.21 25.79 -1.52
C ARG A 491 -11.89 26.57 -1.38
N PRO A 492 -11.13 26.47 -0.28
CA PRO A 492 -9.84 27.15 -0.19
C PRO A 492 -8.88 26.76 -1.32
N TYR A 493 -8.89 25.47 -1.71
CA TYR A 493 -8.05 24.97 -2.79
C TYR A 493 -8.54 25.43 -4.18
N ILE A 494 -9.84 25.24 -4.47
CA ILE A 494 -10.42 25.61 -5.77
C ILE A 494 -10.33 27.12 -6.00
N ASP A 495 -10.73 27.91 -5.01
CA ASP A 495 -10.79 29.37 -5.13
C ASP A 495 -9.38 29.96 -5.23
N GLY A 496 -8.45 29.47 -4.40
CA GLY A 496 -7.07 29.95 -4.36
C GLY A 496 -6.23 29.57 -5.57
N TYR A 497 -6.40 28.35 -6.11
CA TYR A 497 -5.51 27.82 -7.15
C TYR A 497 -6.10 27.75 -8.56
N PHE A 498 -7.42 27.50 -8.68
CA PHE A 498 -8.08 27.34 -9.98
C PHE A 498 -8.86 28.59 -10.40
N LEU A 499 -9.71 29.15 -9.53
CA LEU A 499 -10.51 30.33 -9.88
C LEU A 499 -9.69 31.63 -9.98
N SER A 500 -8.47 31.62 -9.42
CA SER A 500 -7.49 32.71 -9.56
C SER A 500 -6.78 32.73 -10.92
N LYS A 501 -6.92 31.67 -11.73
CA LYS A 501 -6.27 31.55 -13.04
C LYS A 501 -7.31 31.47 -14.15
N GLU A 502 -7.28 32.42 -15.07
CA GLU A 502 -8.23 32.50 -16.19
C GLU A 502 -8.27 31.21 -17.03
N GLU A 503 -7.13 30.53 -17.15
CA GLU A 503 -6.98 29.24 -17.82
C GLU A 503 -7.94 28.16 -17.30
N HIS A 504 -8.24 28.16 -16.00
CA HIS A 504 -9.12 27.19 -15.34
C HIS A 504 -10.49 27.79 -15.01
N ARG A 505 -10.52 29.05 -14.58
CA ARG A 505 -11.74 29.78 -14.18
C ARG A 505 -12.83 29.72 -15.24
N LYS A 506 -12.49 29.88 -16.52
CA LYS A 506 -13.44 29.83 -17.64
C LYS A 506 -14.20 28.51 -17.75
N TYR A 507 -13.65 27.42 -17.19
CA TYR A 507 -14.24 26.08 -17.23
C TYR A 507 -15.04 25.71 -15.99
N ILE A 508 -15.10 26.56 -14.96
CA ILE A 508 -15.81 26.26 -13.70
C ILE A 508 -16.98 27.22 -13.55
N ASP A 509 -18.18 26.67 -13.33
CA ASP A 509 -19.36 27.46 -12.98
C ASP A 509 -19.39 27.68 -11.46
N VAL A 510 -19.15 28.91 -11.03
CA VAL A 510 -19.05 29.24 -9.59
C VAL A 510 -20.40 29.11 -8.88
N ASP A 511 -21.51 29.41 -9.56
CA ASP A 511 -22.84 29.34 -8.95
C ASP A 511 -23.26 27.88 -8.74
N VAL A 512 -23.00 27.03 -9.74
CA VAL A 512 -23.22 25.59 -9.60
C VAL A 512 -22.23 24.98 -8.60
N LEU A 513 -20.96 25.39 -8.59
CA LEU A 513 -19.98 24.98 -7.59
C LEU A 513 -20.46 25.30 -6.15
N ASN A 514 -21.00 26.51 -5.93
CA ASN A 514 -21.54 26.92 -4.63
C ASN A 514 -22.67 25.98 -4.16
N LYS A 515 -23.52 25.52 -5.09
CA LYS A 515 -24.61 24.56 -4.81
C LYS A 515 -24.08 23.22 -4.29
N TYR A 516 -23.00 22.69 -4.88
CA TYR A 516 -22.43 21.39 -4.50
C TYR A 516 -21.44 21.45 -3.33
N ALA A 517 -20.92 22.63 -2.97
CA ALA A 517 -19.93 22.79 -1.90
C ALA A 517 -20.32 22.12 -0.55
N PRO A 518 -21.58 22.13 -0.09
CA PRO A 518 -21.98 21.47 1.16
C PRO A 518 -21.93 19.92 1.12
N VAL A 519 -21.85 19.30 -0.08
CA VAL A 519 -21.54 17.87 -0.21
C VAL A 519 -20.15 17.59 0.37
N GLY A 520 -19.23 18.54 0.23
CA GLY A 520 -17.84 18.42 0.66
C GLY A 520 -17.04 17.47 -0.21
N GLY A 521 -17.32 16.18 -0.16
CA GLY A 521 -16.62 15.19 -0.98
C GLY A 521 -17.28 13.83 -0.98
N VAL A 522 -16.90 13.04 -1.99
CA VAL A 522 -17.19 11.62 -2.11
C VAL A 522 -15.91 10.91 -2.52
N ARG A 523 -15.58 9.82 -1.82
CA ARG A 523 -14.55 8.84 -2.20
C ARG A 523 -15.10 7.42 -2.03
N ILE A 524 -14.74 6.54 -2.95
CA ILE A 524 -15.05 5.11 -2.89
C ILE A 524 -13.77 4.36 -3.22
N GLU A 525 -13.33 3.51 -2.30
CA GLU A 525 -12.03 2.85 -2.40
C GLU A 525 -12.12 1.36 -2.06
N ASP A 526 -11.45 0.56 -2.89
CA ASP A 526 -11.31 -0.87 -2.69
C ASP A 526 -9.85 -1.31 -2.90
N CYS A 527 -9.42 -2.32 -2.15
CA CYS A 527 -8.18 -3.06 -2.38
C CYS A 527 -8.40 -4.12 -3.49
N ILE A 528 -7.64 -4.02 -4.57
CA ILE A 528 -7.75 -4.89 -5.75
C ILE A 528 -6.48 -5.71 -5.91
N LEU A 529 -6.64 -7.04 -5.88
CA LEU A 529 -5.61 -8.00 -6.25
C LEU A 529 -5.61 -8.18 -7.77
N VAL A 530 -4.46 -7.97 -8.41
CA VAL A 530 -4.27 -8.30 -9.83
C VAL A 530 -4.05 -9.81 -9.95
N THR A 531 -4.95 -10.51 -10.64
CA THR A 531 -4.83 -11.96 -10.89
C THR A 531 -4.05 -12.23 -12.18
N LYS A 532 -3.97 -13.49 -12.60
CA LYS A 532 -3.26 -13.86 -13.85
C LYS A 532 -3.95 -13.35 -15.12
N ASP A 533 -5.26 -13.12 -15.04
CA ASP A 533 -6.15 -12.86 -16.16
C ASP A 533 -7.12 -11.69 -15.93
N GLY A 534 -7.07 -11.06 -14.75
CA GLY A 534 -7.94 -9.95 -14.38
C GLY A 534 -7.65 -9.42 -12.98
N TYR A 535 -8.69 -9.39 -12.16
CA TYR A 535 -8.65 -8.86 -10.81
C TYR A 535 -9.56 -9.62 -9.84
N GLU A 536 -9.27 -9.49 -8.55
CA GLU A 536 -10.15 -9.85 -7.44
C GLU A 536 -10.30 -8.60 -6.56
N ASN A 537 -11.55 -8.20 -6.27
CA ASN A 537 -11.82 -7.16 -5.30
C ASN A 537 -11.83 -7.77 -3.89
N LEU A 538 -10.85 -7.42 -3.06
CA LEU A 538 -10.73 -7.93 -1.70
C LEU A 538 -11.69 -7.24 -0.73
N SER A 539 -12.18 -6.05 -1.08
CA SER A 539 -13.05 -5.24 -0.26
C SER A 539 -14.51 -5.61 -0.50
N THR A 540 -15.19 -6.10 0.53
CA THR A 540 -16.59 -6.54 0.46
C THR A 540 -17.55 -5.57 1.14
N ALA A 541 -17.07 -4.40 1.59
CA ALA A 541 -17.94 -3.38 2.15
C ALA A 541 -18.96 -2.92 1.09
N PRO A 542 -20.25 -2.80 1.43
CA PRO A 542 -21.28 -2.38 0.48
C PRO A 542 -21.01 -0.99 -0.09
N LYS A 543 -21.41 -0.79 -1.35
CA LYS A 543 -21.52 0.50 -2.03
C LYS A 543 -23.01 0.86 -2.07
N TYR A 544 -23.35 2.13 -1.84
CA TYR A 544 -24.71 2.59 -1.51
C TYR A 544 -25.46 3.21 -2.69
#